data_AF-A0A2T4V2Y2-F1
#
_entry.id   AF-A0A2T4V2Y2-F1
#
_cell.length_a   1.000
_cell.length_b   1.000
_cell.length_c   1.000
_cell.angle_alpha   90.00
_cell.angle_beta   90.00
_cell.angle_gamma   90.00
#
_symmetry.space_group_name_H-M   'P 1'
#
loop_
_entity.id
_entity.type
_entity.pdbx_description
1 polymer ?
#
loop_
_entity_poly.entity_id
_entity_poly.type
_entity_poly.pdbx_seq_one_letter_code
_entity_poly.pdbx_strand_id
1 'polypeptide(L)'
;MSALVCVLALALMGAAPSGLSREGRMLFEATPERLDARVGEWVTYQMDGGPQQGFLRLAVVAEQKDSQGRDAVWVELELGQHAELKAPLAQFLMLVARDTGLRAEGVSRLLVTQGFEKLQEVAPDALPFFLGSPGNPSRPPLPPPSPRLSAEQGSTVSRGRPARLMTLAGTVTAEPLEVRHRQLVLKRYWVSREVPILRLAKLEFPPIRYTLEVRDYGVDAQPRMVPPAPGDKKMTLEPASHLPPHFQLPPESGTASGTEVTPP
;
A
#
# COMPACT_ATOMS: atom_id res chain seq x y z
N MET A 1 15.95 -0.61 0.11
CA MET A 1 14.78 -1.42 -0.26
C MET A 1 13.64 -1.09 0.69
N SER A 2 12.65 -0.38 0.16
CA SER A 2 11.57 0.34 0.83
C SER A 2 10.70 -0.52 1.76
N ALA A 3 10.71 -0.22 3.05
CA ALA A 3 10.11 -1.03 4.11
C ALA A 3 8.56 -0.98 4.21
N LEU A 4 7.86 -0.17 3.39
CA LEU A 4 6.39 -0.26 3.28
C LEU A 4 5.89 -0.58 1.87
N VAL A 5 6.81 -0.69 0.89
CA VAL A 5 6.68 -1.70 -0.17
C VAL A 5 6.73 -3.11 0.45
N CYS A 6 7.43 -3.31 1.56
CA CYS A 6 7.54 -4.63 2.19
C CYS A 6 6.30 -5.12 2.94
N VAL A 7 5.35 -4.33 3.41
CA VAL A 7 4.36 -4.88 4.37
C VAL A 7 3.16 -5.51 3.67
N LEU A 8 2.62 -4.86 2.64
CA LEU A 8 1.59 -5.47 1.80
C LEU A 8 2.21 -6.42 0.78
N ALA A 9 3.48 -6.21 0.39
CA ALA A 9 4.21 -7.17 -0.44
C ALA A 9 4.72 -8.38 0.37
N LEU A 10 5.15 -8.32 1.63
CA LEU A 10 5.54 -9.53 2.38
C LEU A 10 4.36 -10.46 2.68
N ALA A 11 3.15 -9.91 2.81
CA ALA A 11 1.93 -10.72 2.91
C ALA A 11 1.51 -11.36 1.57
N LEU A 12 2.07 -10.92 0.44
CA LEU A 12 1.74 -11.34 -0.94
C LEU A 12 2.91 -11.94 -1.74
N MET A 13 4.16 -11.77 -1.30
CA MET A 13 5.41 -12.12 -1.98
C MET A 13 5.97 -13.47 -1.52
N GLY A 14 5.27 -14.21 -0.64
CA GLY A 14 5.63 -15.59 -0.33
C GLY A 14 5.61 -16.53 -1.55
N ALA A 15 5.22 -16.05 -2.74
CA ALA A 15 5.11 -16.86 -3.96
C ALA A 15 5.36 -16.10 -5.29
N ALA A 16 6.15 -15.01 -5.35
CA ALA A 16 6.43 -14.36 -6.64
C ALA A 16 7.86 -13.79 -6.80
N PRO A 17 8.50 -13.96 -7.99
CA PRO A 17 9.87 -13.53 -8.25
C PRO A 17 10.04 -12.01 -8.36
N SER A 18 11.25 -11.57 -8.01
CA SER A 18 11.73 -10.20 -7.82
C SER A 18 11.86 -9.38 -9.12
N GLY A 19 10.73 -8.99 -9.71
CA GLY A 19 10.69 -8.08 -10.88
C GLY A 19 9.60 -7.00 -10.85
N LEU A 20 8.82 -6.89 -9.78
CA LEU A 20 7.52 -6.19 -9.79
C LEU A 20 7.49 -4.87 -9.00
N SER A 21 8.52 -4.03 -9.12
CA SER A 21 8.60 -2.74 -8.43
C SER A 21 7.54 -1.71 -8.87
N ARG A 22 6.86 -1.97 -10.01
CA ARG A 22 5.78 -1.13 -10.55
C ARG A 22 4.38 -1.57 -10.13
N GLU A 23 4.19 -2.85 -9.81
CA GLU A 23 2.86 -3.46 -9.61
C GLU A 23 2.39 -3.44 -8.15
N GLY A 24 3.31 -3.25 -7.20
CA GLY A 24 3.01 -2.95 -5.80
C GLY A 24 2.28 -1.62 -5.61
N ARG A 25 2.45 -0.67 -6.54
CA ARG A 25 1.69 0.60 -6.59
C ARG A 25 0.22 0.40 -6.98
N MET A 26 -0.10 -0.72 -7.64
CA MET A 26 -1.43 -0.98 -8.18
C MET A 26 -2.39 -1.62 -7.15
N LEU A 27 -1.92 -2.01 -5.94
CA LEU A 27 -2.83 -2.44 -4.86
C LEU A 27 -3.76 -1.30 -4.41
N PHE A 28 -3.32 -0.05 -4.58
CA PHE A 28 -4.06 1.15 -4.23
C PHE A 28 -4.66 1.90 -5.42
N GLU A 29 -4.65 1.32 -6.63
CA GLU A 29 -5.29 1.94 -7.81
C GLU A 29 -6.80 2.08 -7.66
N ALA A 30 -7.43 1.19 -6.88
CA ALA A 30 -8.84 1.27 -6.53
C ALA A 30 -9.11 2.06 -5.25
N THR A 31 -8.07 2.46 -4.51
CA THR A 31 -8.25 3.22 -3.27
C THR A 31 -8.82 4.59 -3.64
N PRO A 32 -9.89 5.02 -2.95
CA PRO A 32 -10.50 6.31 -3.26
C PRO A 32 -9.45 7.42 -3.08
N GLU A 33 -9.50 8.42 -3.96
CA GLU A 33 -8.57 9.56 -3.90
C GLU A 33 -8.70 10.33 -2.58
N ARG A 34 -9.89 10.24 -1.97
CA ARG A 34 -10.22 10.79 -0.67
C ARG A 34 -10.64 9.69 0.28
N LEU A 35 -10.25 9.82 1.54
CA LEU A 35 -10.70 8.95 2.62
C LEU A 35 -11.94 9.54 3.28
N ASP A 36 -13.10 9.18 2.71
CA ASP A 36 -14.42 9.59 3.23
C ASP A 36 -14.89 8.74 4.43
N ALA A 37 -14.06 7.79 4.87
CA ALA A 37 -14.41 6.89 5.96
C ALA A 37 -14.52 7.64 7.30
N ARG A 38 -15.54 7.28 8.09
CA ARG A 38 -15.84 7.91 9.39
C ARG A 38 -15.11 7.19 10.52
N VAL A 39 -14.84 7.90 11.61
CA VAL A 39 -14.37 7.27 12.85
C VAL A 39 -15.37 6.20 13.27
N GLY A 40 -14.85 5.03 13.64
CA GLY A 40 -15.62 3.84 13.95
C GLY A 40 -15.79 2.90 12.75
N GLU A 41 -15.61 3.33 11.51
CA GLU A 41 -15.72 2.43 10.36
C GLU A 41 -14.52 1.45 10.30
N TRP A 42 -14.81 0.19 10.00
CA TRP A 42 -13.80 -0.85 9.84
C TRP A 42 -14.19 -1.87 8.78
N VAL A 43 -13.18 -2.57 8.26
CA VAL A 43 -13.32 -3.67 7.30
C VAL A 43 -12.24 -4.72 7.53
N THR A 44 -12.61 -5.99 7.39
CA THR A 44 -11.73 -7.14 7.38
C THR A 44 -11.80 -7.84 6.03
N TYR A 45 -10.64 -8.16 5.48
CA TYR A 45 -10.46 -8.93 4.26
C TYR A 45 -9.84 -10.29 4.56
N GLN A 46 -10.24 -11.28 3.81
CA GLN A 46 -9.58 -12.58 3.73
C GLN A 46 -8.65 -12.61 2.52
N MET A 47 -7.43 -13.10 2.74
CA MET A 47 -6.39 -13.31 1.74
C MET A 47 -6.26 -14.82 1.47
N ASP A 48 -6.37 -15.21 0.20
CA ASP A 48 -6.19 -16.58 -0.27
C ASP A 48 -5.23 -16.60 -1.46
N GLY A 49 -4.40 -17.63 -1.59
CA GLY A 49 -3.35 -17.73 -2.61
C GLY A 49 -1.98 -18.20 -2.09
N GLY A 50 -1.88 -18.47 -0.79
CA GLY A 50 -0.71 -19.07 -0.14
C GLY A 50 -1.03 -20.41 0.52
N PRO A 51 -0.06 -21.04 1.21
CA PRO A 51 -0.28 -22.30 1.93
C PRO A 51 -1.23 -22.15 3.13
N GLN A 52 -1.40 -20.92 3.63
CA GLN A 52 -2.30 -20.59 4.72
C GLN A 52 -3.09 -19.33 4.35
N GLN A 53 -4.34 -19.26 4.82
CA GLN A 53 -5.16 -18.06 4.70
C GLN A 53 -4.61 -16.95 5.59
N GLY A 54 -4.68 -15.72 5.08
CA GLY A 54 -4.34 -14.53 5.84
C GLY A 54 -5.52 -13.60 5.99
N PHE A 55 -5.42 -12.66 6.92
CA PHE A 55 -6.43 -11.64 7.18
C PHE A 55 -5.80 -10.26 7.27
N LEU A 56 -6.50 -9.28 6.72
CA LEU A 56 -6.15 -7.86 6.74
C LEU A 56 -7.33 -7.10 7.32
N ARG A 57 -7.13 -6.33 8.39
CA ARG A 57 -8.14 -5.42 8.92
C ARG A 57 -7.69 -3.98 8.76
N LEU A 58 -8.62 -3.10 8.39
CA LEU A 58 -8.46 -1.65 8.46
C LEU A 58 -9.55 -1.06 9.35
N ALA A 59 -9.21 -0.04 10.13
CA ALA A 59 -10.17 0.70 10.94
C ALA A 59 -9.80 2.18 11.07
N VAL A 60 -10.79 3.06 11.01
CA VAL A 60 -10.61 4.48 11.30
C VAL A 60 -10.98 4.71 12.76
N VAL A 61 -10.02 5.09 13.59
CA VAL A 61 -10.17 5.02 15.06
C VAL A 61 -10.18 6.37 15.77
N ALA A 62 -9.69 7.43 15.13
CA ALA A 62 -9.73 8.78 15.68
C ALA A 62 -9.55 9.85 14.59
N GLU A 63 -9.94 11.08 14.90
CA GLU A 63 -9.68 12.28 14.09
C GLU A 63 -8.56 13.12 14.72
N GLN A 64 -7.76 13.75 13.87
CA GLN A 64 -6.68 14.64 14.28
C GLN A 64 -6.30 15.58 13.14
N LYS A 65 -5.80 16.78 13.45
CA LYS A 65 -5.10 17.63 12.47
C LYS A 65 -3.67 17.16 12.30
N ASP A 66 -3.21 16.99 11.07
CA ASP A 66 -1.81 16.64 10.81
C ASP A 66 -0.86 17.83 11.06
N SER A 67 0.44 17.60 10.89
CA SER A 67 1.47 18.64 11.07
C SER A 67 1.37 19.80 10.07
N GLN A 68 0.59 19.64 9.00
CA GLN A 68 0.32 20.66 7.98
C GLN A 68 -1.04 21.35 8.19
N GLY A 69 -1.78 21.00 9.25
CA GLY A 69 -3.10 21.55 9.55
C GLY A 69 -4.25 20.96 8.72
N ARG A 70 -4.02 19.88 7.97
CA ARG A 70 -5.06 19.18 7.19
C ARG A 70 -5.94 18.32 8.11
N ASP A 71 -7.20 18.16 7.73
CA ASP A 71 -8.09 17.18 8.38
C ASP A 71 -7.56 15.76 8.12
N ALA A 72 -7.23 15.04 9.19
CA ALA A 72 -6.67 13.70 9.11
C ALA A 72 -7.36 12.74 10.09
N VAL A 73 -7.16 11.45 9.84
CA VAL A 73 -7.66 10.37 10.69
C VAL A 73 -6.59 9.36 10.99
N TRP A 74 -6.69 8.76 12.16
CA TRP A 74 -5.91 7.58 12.52
C TRP A 74 -6.53 6.34 11.89
N VAL A 75 -5.75 5.68 11.04
CA VAL A 75 -6.09 4.40 10.41
C VAL A 75 -5.20 3.31 11.00
N GLU A 76 -5.84 2.35 11.66
CA GLU A 76 -5.23 1.10 12.08
C GLU A 76 -5.26 0.10 10.93
N LEU A 77 -4.15 -0.57 10.68
CA LEU A 77 -4.03 -1.69 9.76
C LEU A 77 -3.37 -2.86 10.48
N GLU A 78 -4.03 -4.02 10.45
CA GLU A 78 -3.59 -5.23 11.13
C GLU A 78 -3.53 -6.39 10.14
N LEU A 79 -2.46 -7.19 10.20
CA LEU A 79 -2.28 -8.39 9.38
C LEU A 79 -2.11 -9.61 10.28
N GLY A 80 -2.70 -10.75 9.93
CA GLY A 80 -2.55 -11.98 10.71
C GLY A 80 -3.09 -13.22 10.03
N GLN A 81 -3.09 -14.34 10.75
CA GLN A 81 -3.56 -15.66 10.26
C GLN A 81 -4.97 -16.02 10.75
N HIS A 82 -5.56 -15.20 11.64
CA HIS A 82 -6.90 -15.41 12.20
C HIS A 82 -7.76 -14.18 11.96
N ALA A 83 -9.04 -14.39 11.63
CA ALA A 83 -9.97 -13.32 11.29
C ALA A 83 -10.15 -12.28 12.41
N GLU A 84 -10.10 -12.73 13.68
CA GLU A 84 -10.24 -11.85 14.84
C GLU A 84 -8.99 -11.01 15.11
N LEU A 85 -7.84 -11.40 14.54
CA LEU A 85 -6.54 -10.74 14.71
C LEU A 85 -6.11 -10.60 16.17
N LYS A 86 -6.40 -11.61 17.00
CA LYS A 86 -5.93 -11.67 18.41
C LYS A 86 -4.41 -11.75 18.55
N ALA A 87 -3.74 -12.27 17.52
CA ALA A 87 -2.29 -12.40 17.42
C ALA A 87 -1.85 -11.87 16.04
N PRO A 88 -1.84 -10.54 15.84
CA PRO A 88 -1.47 -9.96 14.57
C PRO A 88 0.02 -10.19 14.32
N LEU A 89 0.36 -10.51 13.08
CA LEU A 89 1.74 -10.64 12.61
C LEU A 89 2.40 -9.28 12.41
N ALA A 90 1.62 -8.27 12.03
CA ALA A 90 2.08 -6.91 11.89
C ALA A 90 0.94 -5.93 12.10
N GLN A 91 1.28 -4.76 12.64
CA GLN A 91 0.34 -3.69 12.94
C GLN A 91 0.92 -2.33 12.55
N PHE A 92 0.05 -1.50 11.99
CA PHE A 92 0.38 -0.17 11.49
C PHE A 92 -0.67 0.81 11.97
N LEU A 93 -0.21 1.94 12.48
CA LEU A 93 -1.07 3.06 12.83
C LEU A 93 -0.60 4.27 12.02
N MET A 94 -1.48 4.78 11.17
CA MET A 94 -1.17 5.84 10.21
C MET A 94 -2.03 7.06 10.49
N LEU A 95 -1.42 8.25 10.52
CA LEU A 95 -2.18 9.51 10.46
C LEU A 95 -2.31 9.92 9.00
N VAL A 96 -3.55 9.87 8.50
CA VAL A 96 -3.88 9.95 7.07
C VAL A 96 -4.74 11.17 6.80
N ALA A 97 -4.25 12.10 5.98
CA ALA A 97 -5.02 13.25 5.54
C ALA A 97 -6.20 12.81 4.64
N ARG A 98 -7.40 13.32 4.93
CA ARG A 98 -8.65 12.90 4.31
C ARG A 98 -8.69 13.19 2.81
N ASP A 99 -8.11 14.30 2.39
CA ASP A 99 -8.12 14.80 1.01
C ASP A 99 -7.23 14.00 0.06
N THR A 100 -6.20 13.35 0.58
CA THR A 100 -5.22 12.54 -0.18
C THR A 100 -5.34 11.03 0.07
N GLY A 101 -6.04 10.62 1.13
CA GLY A 101 -6.25 9.23 1.49
C GLY A 101 -4.95 8.46 1.78
N LEU A 102 -4.98 7.13 1.59
CA LEU A 102 -3.87 6.22 1.93
C LEU A 102 -2.67 6.31 0.96
N ARG A 103 -2.60 7.33 0.11
CA ARG A 103 -1.43 7.61 -0.73
C ARG A 103 -0.27 8.07 0.14
N ALA A 104 0.96 7.92 -0.36
CA ALA A 104 2.17 8.29 0.37
C ALA A 104 2.15 9.74 0.86
N GLU A 105 1.63 10.66 0.06
CA GLU A 105 1.52 12.09 0.36
C GLU A 105 0.46 12.41 1.43
N GLY A 106 -0.46 11.46 1.68
CA GLY A 106 -1.48 11.59 2.71
C GLY A 106 -1.06 11.09 4.07
N VAL A 107 0.00 10.29 4.16
CA VAL A 107 0.47 9.73 5.43
C VAL A 107 1.51 10.66 6.06
N SER A 108 1.11 11.40 7.10
CA SER A 108 2.00 12.33 7.81
C SER A 108 2.75 11.68 8.99
N ARG A 109 2.21 10.58 9.53
CA ARG A 109 2.82 9.81 10.62
C ARG A 109 2.57 8.34 10.39
N LEU A 110 3.56 7.52 10.70
CA LEU A 110 3.49 6.07 10.59
C LEU A 110 4.09 5.47 11.86
N LEU A 111 3.35 4.58 12.48
CA LEU A 111 3.83 3.77 13.58
C LEU A 111 3.67 2.30 13.22
N VAL A 112 4.68 1.50 13.54
CA VAL A 112 4.79 0.12 13.08
C VAL A 112 5.21 -0.81 14.21
N THR A 113 4.73 -2.04 14.18
CA THR A 113 5.26 -3.15 14.98
C THR A 113 5.10 -4.47 14.23
N GLN A 114 5.95 -5.43 14.58
CA GLN A 114 5.85 -6.81 14.14
C GLN A 114 5.53 -7.69 15.34
N GLY A 115 4.50 -8.53 15.21
CA GLY A 115 4.01 -9.36 16.30
C GLY A 115 3.50 -8.56 17.49
N PHE A 116 4.05 -8.85 18.67
CA PHE A 116 3.61 -8.31 19.96
C PHE A 116 4.56 -7.22 20.51
N GLU A 117 5.46 -6.70 19.69
CA GLU A 117 6.35 -5.63 20.13
C GLU A 117 5.61 -4.30 20.32
N LYS A 118 6.22 -3.39 21.09
CA LYS A 118 5.71 -2.04 21.27
C LYS A 118 5.73 -1.29 19.93
N LEU A 119 4.66 -0.55 19.66
CA LEU A 119 4.54 0.28 18.47
C LEU A 119 5.65 1.34 18.43
N GLN A 120 6.40 1.40 17.34
CA GLN A 120 7.48 2.37 17.14
C GLN A 120 7.07 3.39 16.09
N GLU A 121 7.26 4.68 16.39
CA GLU A 121 7.02 5.73 15.41
C GLU A 121 8.20 5.84 14.44
N VAL A 122 7.88 5.87 13.15
CA VAL A 122 8.86 6.12 12.09
C VAL A 122 9.20 7.60 12.04
N ALA A 123 10.50 7.90 11.98
CA ALA A 123 10.97 9.28 11.87
C ALA A 123 10.46 9.94 10.56
N PRO A 124 10.06 11.23 10.57
CA PRO A 124 9.45 11.88 9.41
C PRO A 124 10.30 11.83 8.12
N ASP A 125 11.61 11.94 8.26
CA ASP A 125 12.61 11.85 7.18
C ASP A 125 12.76 10.43 6.62
N ALA A 126 12.45 9.41 7.41
CA ALA A 126 12.43 8.02 6.98
C ALA A 126 11.12 7.64 6.25
N LEU A 127 10.02 8.37 6.48
CA LEU A 127 8.70 8.07 5.89
C LEU A 127 8.73 7.81 4.38
N PRO A 128 9.41 8.58 3.53
CA PRO A 128 9.47 8.33 2.08
C PRO A 128 10.00 6.94 1.72
N PHE A 129 10.99 6.44 2.48
CA PHE A 129 11.56 5.12 2.24
C PHE A 129 10.56 4.02 2.59
N PHE A 130 9.82 4.18 3.68
CA PHE A 130 8.74 3.28 4.02
C PHE A 130 7.66 3.38 2.94
N LEU A 131 7.09 4.57 2.71
CA LEU A 131 5.94 4.82 1.83
C LEU A 131 6.21 4.61 0.32
N GLY A 132 7.46 4.45 -0.09
CA GLY A 132 7.82 4.17 -1.49
C GLY A 132 7.83 5.42 -2.40
N SER A 133 8.07 6.60 -1.83
CA SER A 133 8.22 7.84 -2.61
C SER A 133 9.54 7.84 -3.40
N PRO A 134 9.53 8.26 -4.68
CA PRO A 134 10.70 8.23 -5.55
C PRO A 134 11.66 9.36 -5.17
N GLY A 135 12.56 9.09 -4.23
CA GLY A 135 13.66 9.99 -3.88
C GLY A 135 14.76 10.01 -4.95
N ASN A 136 14.47 10.53 -6.16
CA ASN A 136 15.53 10.97 -7.06
C ASN A 136 15.22 12.41 -7.53
N PRO A 137 15.99 13.42 -7.07
CA PRO A 137 15.76 14.83 -7.39
C PRO A 137 15.98 15.18 -8.88
N SER A 138 16.45 14.25 -9.71
CA SER A 138 16.63 14.45 -11.15
C SER A 138 15.41 14.08 -12.00
N ARG A 139 14.28 13.68 -11.39
CA ARG A 139 13.08 13.30 -12.13
C ARG A 139 12.22 14.54 -12.41
N PRO A 140 11.85 14.83 -13.68
CA PRO A 140 10.99 15.96 -13.99
C PRO A 140 9.65 15.85 -13.24
N PRO A 141 9.06 16.99 -12.83
CA PRO A 141 7.83 17.01 -12.06
C PRO A 141 6.73 16.22 -12.80
N LEU A 142 6.09 15.30 -12.08
CA LEU A 142 4.96 14.55 -12.64
C LEU A 142 3.85 15.53 -13.01
N PRO A 143 3.27 15.43 -14.22
CA PRO A 143 2.13 16.25 -14.59
C PRO A 143 0.94 15.96 -13.66
N PRO A 144 0.04 16.94 -13.45
CA PRO A 144 -1.11 16.78 -12.59
C PRO A 144 -1.96 15.56 -13.02
N PRO A 145 -2.55 14.82 -12.07
CA PRO A 145 -3.35 13.64 -12.36
C PRO A 145 -4.49 14.02 -13.30
N SER A 146 -4.45 13.47 -14.51
CA SER A 146 -5.53 13.65 -15.49
C SER A 146 -6.66 12.68 -15.15
N PRO A 147 -7.94 13.06 -15.33
CA PRO A 147 -9.10 12.19 -15.11
C PRO A 147 -9.17 10.97 -16.05
N ARG A 148 -8.18 10.81 -16.93
CA ARG A 148 -7.97 9.65 -17.79
C ARG A 148 -6.62 9.04 -17.40
N LEU A 149 -6.66 7.88 -16.74
CA LEU A 149 -5.47 7.06 -16.49
C LEU A 149 -4.84 6.69 -17.84
N SER A 150 -3.76 7.39 -18.22
CA SER A 150 -2.99 7.01 -19.41
C SER A 150 -2.20 5.77 -19.07
N ALA A 151 -2.73 4.63 -19.47
CA ALA A 151 -2.02 3.38 -19.44
C ALA A 151 -0.83 3.50 -20.41
N GLU A 152 0.40 3.40 -19.90
CA GLU A 152 1.59 3.34 -20.76
C GLU A 152 1.44 2.19 -21.76
N GLN A 153 2.03 2.39 -22.96
CA GLN A 153 1.88 1.53 -24.14
C GLN A 153 1.84 0.04 -23.76
N GLY A 154 0.63 -0.53 -23.83
CA GLY A 154 0.37 -1.95 -23.62
C GLY A 154 -0.47 -2.30 -22.39
N SER A 155 -0.64 -1.43 -21.39
CA SER A 155 -1.64 -1.65 -20.33
C SER A 155 -3.00 -1.07 -20.74
N THR A 156 -4.10 -1.65 -20.29
CA THR A 156 -5.46 -1.09 -20.44
C THR A 156 -6.26 -1.37 -19.19
N VAL A 157 -7.10 -0.42 -18.79
CA VAL A 157 -8.07 -0.59 -17.70
C VAL A 157 -9.46 -0.57 -18.32
N SER A 158 -10.23 -1.64 -18.13
CA SER A 158 -11.62 -1.72 -18.57
C SER A 158 -12.54 -1.75 -17.36
N ARG A 159 -13.65 -1.02 -17.47
CA ARG A 159 -14.64 -0.85 -16.41
C ARG A 159 -15.95 -1.44 -16.89
N GLY A 160 -16.50 -2.39 -16.15
CA GLY A 160 -17.76 -3.03 -16.46
C GLY A 160 -18.95 -2.34 -15.80
N ARG A 161 -20.14 -2.88 -16.00
CA ARG A 161 -21.36 -2.37 -15.37
C ARG A 161 -21.47 -2.87 -13.92
N PRO A 162 -22.06 -2.08 -13.00
CA PRO A 162 -22.37 -2.54 -11.66
C PRO A 162 -23.21 -3.82 -11.68
N ALA A 163 -22.83 -4.79 -10.85
CA ALA A 163 -23.53 -6.07 -10.70
C ALA A 163 -23.55 -6.51 -9.24
N ARG A 164 -24.47 -7.42 -8.90
CA ARG A 164 -24.50 -8.06 -7.58
C ARG A 164 -23.37 -9.09 -7.51
N LEU A 165 -22.49 -8.92 -6.53
CA LEU A 165 -21.39 -9.81 -6.22
C LEU A 165 -21.67 -10.47 -4.87
N MET A 166 -21.69 -11.80 -4.84
CA MET A 166 -21.65 -12.53 -3.56
C MET A 166 -20.23 -12.51 -3.04
N THR A 167 -20.05 -12.04 -1.81
CA THR A 167 -18.79 -12.08 -1.07
C THR A 167 -18.95 -12.84 0.24
N LEU A 168 -17.86 -13.06 0.97
CA LEU A 168 -17.88 -13.59 2.33
C LEU A 168 -18.72 -12.72 3.30
N ALA A 169 -18.81 -11.40 3.05
CA ALA A 169 -19.62 -10.47 3.83
C ALA A 169 -21.11 -10.42 3.41
N GLY A 170 -21.54 -11.30 2.50
CA GLY A 170 -22.87 -11.29 1.89
C GLY A 170 -22.87 -10.70 0.49
N THR A 171 -24.04 -10.33 -0.03
CA THR A 171 -24.14 -9.79 -1.39
C THR A 171 -24.03 -8.26 -1.39
N VAL A 172 -23.10 -7.73 -2.17
CA VAL A 172 -22.92 -6.28 -2.40
C VAL A 172 -23.06 -5.94 -3.87
N THR A 173 -23.39 -4.68 -4.19
CA THR A 173 -23.32 -4.17 -5.55
C THR A 173 -21.93 -3.64 -5.82
N ALA A 174 -21.26 -4.15 -6.85
CA ALA A 174 -19.89 -3.77 -7.19
C ALA A 174 -19.69 -3.52 -8.67
N GLU A 175 -18.84 -2.55 -8.99
CA GLU A 175 -18.37 -2.25 -10.34
C GLU A 175 -17.07 -3.01 -10.61
N PRO A 176 -17.03 -3.91 -11.61
CA PRO A 176 -15.81 -4.63 -11.93
C PRO A 176 -14.85 -3.74 -12.73
N LEU A 177 -13.58 -3.72 -12.32
CA LEU A 177 -12.47 -3.13 -13.05
C LEU A 177 -11.50 -4.24 -13.41
N GLU A 178 -11.10 -4.33 -14.67
CA GLU A 178 -10.11 -5.29 -15.14
C GLU A 178 -8.90 -4.57 -15.73
N VAL A 179 -7.73 -4.86 -15.18
CA VAL A 179 -6.44 -4.35 -15.64
C VAL A 179 -5.78 -5.42 -16.49
N ARG A 180 -5.50 -5.08 -17.75
CA ARG A 180 -4.86 -5.97 -18.71
C ARG A 180 -3.53 -5.40 -19.15
N HIS A 181 -2.55 -6.26 -19.39
CA HIS A 181 -1.37 -5.94 -20.18
C HIS A 181 -1.41 -6.76 -21.47
N ARG A 182 -1.53 -6.08 -22.60
CA ARG A 182 -1.86 -6.64 -23.91
C ARG A 182 -3.19 -7.41 -23.82
N GLN A 183 -3.16 -8.73 -23.90
CA GLN A 183 -4.34 -9.60 -23.75
C GLN A 183 -4.37 -10.35 -22.41
N LEU A 184 -3.34 -10.20 -21.57
CA LEU A 184 -3.26 -10.89 -20.28
C LEU A 184 -4.00 -10.07 -19.21
N VAL A 185 -4.90 -10.72 -18.48
CA VAL A 185 -5.55 -10.15 -17.31
C VAL A 185 -4.59 -10.19 -16.14
N LEU A 186 -4.13 -9.02 -15.70
CA LEU A 186 -3.23 -8.92 -14.56
C LEU A 186 -4.01 -8.91 -13.25
N LYS A 187 -5.08 -8.12 -13.19
CA LYS A 187 -5.85 -7.89 -11.97
C LYS A 187 -7.33 -7.66 -12.27
N ARG A 188 -8.18 -8.06 -11.33
CA ARG A 188 -9.61 -7.72 -11.30
C ARG A 188 -9.96 -7.14 -9.95
N TYR A 189 -10.67 -6.02 -9.98
CA TYR A 189 -11.20 -5.36 -8.79
C TYR A 189 -12.71 -5.36 -8.89
N TRP A 190 -13.37 -5.50 -7.76
CA TRP A 190 -14.79 -5.23 -7.61
C TRP A 190 -14.92 -4.10 -6.61
N VAL A 191 -15.25 -2.91 -7.10
CA VAL A 191 -15.32 -1.70 -6.27
C VAL A 191 -16.77 -1.51 -5.83
N SER A 192 -17.01 -1.44 -4.53
CA SER A 192 -18.33 -1.24 -3.94
C SER A 192 -18.30 -0.09 -2.93
N ARG A 193 -19.29 0.79 -3.02
CA ARG A 193 -19.49 1.88 -2.05
C ARG A 193 -20.00 1.37 -0.70
N GLU A 194 -20.51 0.14 -0.64
CA GLU A 194 -21.01 -0.47 0.60
C GLU A 194 -19.85 -0.85 1.54
N VAL A 195 -18.69 -1.19 0.97
CA VAL A 195 -17.49 -1.51 1.75
C VAL A 195 -16.79 -0.22 2.18
N PRO A 196 -16.44 -0.02 3.47
CA PRO A 196 -15.79 1.20 3.93
C PRO A 196 -14.29 1.22 3.60
N ILE A 197 -13.66 2.37 3.84
CA ILE A 197 -12.21 2.62 3.73
C ILE A 197 -11.64 2.45 2.31
N LEU A 198 -11.50 1.22 1.81
CA LEU A 198 -10.91 0.93 0.49
C LEU A 198 -11.93 0.87 -0.64
N ARG A 199 -13.23 0.81 -0.32
CA ARG A 199 -14.31 0.57 -1.30
C ARG A 199 -14.11 -0.70 -2.14
N LEU A 200 -13.36 -1.68 -1.61
CA LEU A 200 -12.98 -2.89 -2.33
C LEU A 200 -13.83 -4.05 -1.83
N ALA A 201 -14.65 -4.65 -2.69
CA ALA A 201 -15.38 -5.87 -2.35
C ALA A 201 -14.52 -7.12 -2.60
N LYS A 202 -13.76 -7.12 -3.70
CA LYS A 202 -12.87 -8.22 -4.06
C LYS A 202 -11.74 -7.73 -4.94
N LEU A 203 -10.57 -8.36 -4.81
CA LEU A 203 -9.42 -8.22 -5.70
C LEU A 203 -8.91 -9.62 -6.05
N GLU A 204 -8.66 -9.85 -7.32
CA GLU A 204 -8.05 -11.07 -7.82
C GLU A 204 -6.79 -10.75 -8.61
N PHE A 205 -5.77 -11.60 -8.47
CA PHE A 205 -4.58 -11.64 -9.31
C PHE A 205 -4.55 -13.00 -10.01
N PRO A 206 -5.23 -13.14 -11.17
CA PRO A 206 -5.33 -14.42 -11.86
C PRO A 206 -4.00 -15.15 -12.09
N PRO A 207 -2.89 -14.47 -12.49
CA PRO A 207 -1.63 -15.15 -12.77
C PRO A 207 -1.03 -15.93 -11.60
N ILE A 208 -1.25 -15.45 -10.37
CA ILE A 208 -0.72 -16.06 -9.13
C ILE A 208 -1.83 -16.71 -8.29
N ARG A 209 -3.06 -16.80 -8.81
CA ARG A 209 -4.24 -17.34 -8.11
C ARG A 209 -4.43 -16.78 -6.70
N TYR A 210 -4.15 -15.49 -6.54
CA TYR A 210 -4.34 -14.80 -5.28
C TYR A 210 -5.66 -14.03 -5.29
N THR A 211 -6.34 -14.01 -4.16
CA THR A 211 -7.56 -13.26 -3.93
C THR A 211 -7.52 -12.52 -2.58
N LEU A 212 -8.09 -11.32 -2.55
CA LEU A 212 -8.37 -10.55 -1.36
C LEU A 212 -9.86 -10.22 -1.42
N GLU A 213 -10.65 -10.73 -0.48
CA GLU A 213 -12.10 -10.60 -0.50
C GLU A 213 -12.63 -10.04 0.81
N VAL A 214 -13.61 -9.12 0.73
CA VAL A 214 -14.25 -8.56 1.92
C VAL A 214 -14.98 -9.65 2.68
N ARG A 215 -14.67 -9.76 3.98
CA ARG A 215 -15.23 -10.77 4.88
C ARG A 215 -16.26 -10.17 5.83
N ASP A 216 -15.87 -9.10 6.52
CA ASP A 216 -16.70 -8.44 7.51
C ASP A 216 -16.43 -6.93 7.43
N TYR A 217 -17.43 -6.11 7.72
CA TYR A 217 -17.26 -4.66 7.88
C TYR A 217 -18.36 -4.10 8.77
N GLY A 218 -18.12 -2.93 9.34
CA GLY A 218 -19.08 -2.31 10.23
C GLY A 218 -18.65 -0.96 10.77
N VAL A 219 -19.32 -0.56 11.84
CA VAL A 219 -19.09 0.68 12.58
C VAL A 219 -18.62 0.36 14.01
N ASP A 220 -18.40 1.38 14.83
CA ASP A 220 -18.00 1.29 16.24
C ASP A 220 -16.61 0.66 16.52
N ALA A 221 -15.70 0.75 15.56
CA ALA A 221 -14.30 0.39 15.76
C ALA A 221 -13.68 1.20 16.92
N GLN A 222 -13.11 0.47 17.88
CA GLN A 222 -12.29 1.05 18.93
C GLN A 222 -10.80 0.90 18.58
N PRO A 223 -9.94 1.85 19.00
CA PRO A 223 -8.51 1.70 18.90
C PRO A 223 -8.05 0.40 19.58
N ARG A 224 -7.25 -0.39 18.88
CA ARG A 224 -6.60 -1.60 19.40
C ARG A 224 -5.12 -1.39 19.68
N MET A 225 -4.51 -0.39 19.04
CA MET A 225 -3.10 -0.07 19.18
C MET A 225 -2.90 1.05 20.20
N VAL A 226 -1.87 0.92 21.03
CA VAL A 226 -1.47 1.96 21.97
C VAL A 226 -0.32 2.77 21.37
N PRO A 227 -0.49 4.09 21.14
CA PRO A 227 0.59 4.92 20.67
C PRO A 227 1.78 4.92 21.65
N PRO A 228 3.02 5.03 21.15
CA PRO A 228 4.20 5.23 21.97
C PRO A 228 4.12 6.54 22.73
N ALA A 229 4.83 6.62 23.85
CA ALA A 229 4.97 7.83 24.63
C ALA A 229 5.76 8.89 23.83
N PRO A 230 5.53 10.20 24.05
CA PRO A 230 6.18 11.28 23.29
C PRO A 230 7.73 11.28 23.30
N GLY A 231 8.37 10.57 24.22
CA GLY A 231 9.82 10.45 24.34
C GLY A 231 10.40 9.10 23.88
N ASP A 232 9.58 8.17 23.39
CA ASP A 232 10.07 6.89 22.89
C ASP A 232 10.97 7.08 21.66
N LYS A 233 11.99 6.23 21.54
CA LYS A 233 12.91 6.26 20.40
C LYS A 233 12.15 6.02 19.10
N LYS A 234 12.31 6.94 18.15
CA LYS A 234 11.78 6.80 16.79
C LYS A 234 12.66 5.88 15.95
N MET A 235 12.04 5.15 15.04
CA MET A 235 12.73 4.33 14.06
C MET A 235 13.31 5.23 12.98
N THR A 236 14.64 5.25 12.87
CA THR A 236 15.40 5.98 11.84
C THR A 236 15.93 5.00 10.80
N LEU A 237 16.30 5.51 9.63
CA LEU A 237 17.08 4.77 8.65
C LEU A 237 18.48 5.38 8.63
N GLU A 238 19.49 4.59 8.99
CA GLU A 238 20.88 4.98 8.76
C GLU A 238 21.11 5.10 7.24
N PRO A 239 21.64 6.22 6.73
CA PRO A 239 22.01 6.31 5.33
C PRO A 239 23.06 5.24 5.01
N ALA A 240 22.95 4.61 3.83
CA ALA A 240 23.80 3.49 3.37
C ALA A 240 25.31 3.81 3.35
N SER A 241 25.70 5.05 3.62
CA SER A 241 27.07 5.54 3.76
C SER A 241 27.87 4.93 4.92
N HIS A 242 27.24 4.17 5.83
CA HIS A 242 27.94 3.42 6.90
C HIS A 242 28.13 1.92 6.60
N LEU A 243 27.71 1.45 5.41
CA LEU A 243 28.02 0.09 5.00
C LEU A 243 29.51 -0.03 4.69
N PRO A 244 30.21 -1.06 5.19
CA PRO A 244 31.62 -1.25 4.89
C PRO A 244 31.82 -1.38 3.36
N PRO A 245 32.99 -0.97 2.82
CA PRO A 245 33.17 -0.64 1.40
C PRO A 245 32.84 -1.78 0.42
N HIS A 246 32.81 -3.03 0.88
CA HIS A 246 32.42 -4.20 0.07
C HIS A 246 30.90 -4.33 -0.18
N PHE A 247 30.07 -3.58 0.53
CA PHE A 247 28.61 -3.49 0.32
C PHE A 247 28.19 -2.19 -0.37
N GLN A 248 29.14 -1.30 -0.70
CA GLN A 248 28.87 -0.11 -1.48
C GLN A 248 28.90 -0.49 -2.97
N LEU A 249 27.80 -0.22 -3.69
CA LEU A 249 27.77 -0.40 -5.14
C LEU A 249 28.81 0.53 -5.78
N PRO A 250 29.65 0.05 -6.71
CA PRO A 250 30.63 0.89 -7.37
C PRO A 250 29.93 2.02 -8.14
N PRO A 251 30.48 3.24 -8.16
CA PRO A 251 29.93 4.32 -8.96
C PRO A 251 29.93 3.89 -10.43
N GLU A 252 28.79 4.05 -11.11
CA GLU A 252 28.66 3.76 -12.53
C GLU A 252 29.70 4.56 -13.31
N SER A 253 30.71 3.86 -13.82
CA SER A 253 31.73 4.42 -14.70
C SER A 253 31.06 4.91 -15.98
N GLY A 254 30.93 6.24 -16.11
CA GLY A 254 30.46 6.89 -17.32
C GLY A 254 31.26 6.43 -18.55
N THR A 255 30.56 5.89 -19.54
CA THR A 255 31.11 5.50 -20.83
C THR A 255 31.35 6.75 -21.66
N ALA A 256 32.60 7.25 -21.70
CA ALA A 256 33.03 8.19 -22.70
C ALA A 256 33.52 7.41 -23.93
N SER A 257 32.67 7.34 -24.97
CA SER A 257 33.11 7.00 -26.32
C SER A 257 33.85 8.19 -26.91
N GLY A 258 35.13 7.98 -27.27
CA GLY A 258 35.96 8.93 -28.01
C GLY A 258 36.77 8.17 -29.04
N THR A 259 36.28 8.21 -30.27
CA THR A 259 36.80 7.61 -31.50
C THR A 259 38.20 8.13 -31.83
N GLU A 260 39.16 7.25 -32.14
CA GLU A 260 40.30 7.64 -32.96
C GLU A 260 40.60 6.53 -33.99
N VAL A 261 40.31 6.88 -35.25
CA VAL A 261 40.67 6.13 -36.46
C VAL A 261 41.95 6.76 -36.98
N THR A 262 42.99 5.97 -37.21
CA THR A 262 44.16 6.42 -37.96
C THR A 262 44.66 5.29 -38.88
N PRO A 263 44.70 5.49 -40.22
CA PRO A 263 45.47 4.68 -41.16
C PRO A 263 46.84 5.34 -41.44
N PRO A 264 47.72 4.83 -42.33
CA PRO A 264 47.85 3.48 -42.90
C PRO A 264 48.98 2.65 -42.25
#